data_AF-A0A497NSX5-F1
#
_entry.id   AF-A0A497NSX5-F1
#
_cell.length_a   1.000
_cell.length_b   1.000
_cell.length_c   1.000
_cell.angle_alpha   90.00
_cell.angle_beta   90.00
_cell.angle_gamma   90.00
#
_symmetry.space_group_name_H-M   'P 1'
#
loop_
_entity.id
_entity.type
_entity.pdbx_description
1 polymer ?
#
loop_
_entity_poly.entity_id
_entity_poly.type
_entity_poly.pdbx_seq_one_letter_code
_entity_poly.pdbx_strand_id
1 'polypeptide(L)'
;MVRAVPEVCVESARIVRWDWSKWGVSDYYIVVEPRHRDFWGCFRQKYPHYKRLACARGVEELDLELGCRQCPEFHSKEDLLGWLADTLGLSQGERKLLRLSLL
;
A
#
# COMPACT_ATOMS: atom_id res chain seq x y z
N MET A 1 -18.60 -4.44 -8.45
CA MET A 1 -17.41 -3.72 -7.95
C MET A 1 -16.89 -4.50 -6.76
N VAL A 2 -15.75 -5.18 -6.89
CA VAL A 2 -15.19 -6.00 -5.80
C VAL A 2 -14.35 -5.08 -4.90
N ARG A 3 -14.64 -5.02 -3.60
CA ARG A 3 -13.82 -4.26 -2.65
C ARG A 3 -12.52 -5.01 -2.38
N ALA A 4 -11.41 -4.29 -2.24
CA ALA A 4 -10.12 -4.87 -1.88
C ALA A 4 -10.22 -5.70 -0.59
N VAL A 5 -10.88 -5.15 0.44
CA VAL A 5 -11.22 -5.83 1.70
C VAL A 5 -12.69 -5.54 2.02
N PRO A 6 -13.65 -6.38 1.62
CA PRO A 6 -15.07 -6.11 1.83
C PRO A 6 -15.51 -6.16 3.31
N GLU A 7 -14.72 -6.82 4.17
CA GLU A 7 -15.00 -7.06 5.59
C GLU A 7 -14.79 -5.79 6.45
N VAL A 8 -14.09 -4.79 5.92
CA VAL A 8 -13.73 -3.57 6.64
C VAL A 8 -14.41 -2.36 6.02
N CYS A 9 -15.06 -1.55 6.85
CA CYS A 9 -15.59 -0.26 6.43
C CYS A 9 -14.43 0.68 6.11
N VAL A 10 -14.41 1.19 4.88
CA VAL A 10 -13.44 2.18 4.41
C VAL A 10 -14.21 3.43 4.02
N GLU A 11 -14.02 4.50 4.78
CA GLU A 11 -14.60 5.81 4.48
C GLU A 11 -13.65 6.63 3.60
N SER A 12 -12.36 6.57 3.90
CA SER A 12 -11.33 7.24 3.11
C SER A 12 -10.06 6.40 3.00
N ALA A 13 -9.36 6.56 1.88
CA ALA A 13 -8.01 6.04 1.68
C ALA A 13 -7.17 7.10 0.96
N ARG A 14 -6.00 7.43 1.51
CA ARG A 14 -5.10 8.45 0.97
C ARG A 14 -3.65 8.03 1.04
N ILE A 15 -2.87 8.42 0.03
CA ILE A 15 -1.41 8.27 0.06
C ILE A 15 -0.85 9.41 0.91
N VAL A 16 -0.01 9.05 1.88
CA VAL A 16 0.69 10.00 2.73
C VAL A 16 2.19 9.84 2.50
N ARG A 17 2.90 10.97 2.46
CA ARG A 17 4.36 11.01 2.49
C ARG A 17 4.81 11.23 3.92
N TRP A 18 5.67 10.36 4.42
CA TRP A 18 6.40 10.54 5.66
C TRP A 18 7.82 10.98 5.34
N ASP A 19 8.18 12.16 5.82
CA ASP A 19 9.49 12.74 5.55
C ASP A 19 10.46 12.43 6.70
N TRP A 20 11.42 11.54 6.47
CA TRP A 20 12.56 11.33 7.34
C TRP A 20 13.67 12.32 6.95
N SER A 21 13.36 13.62 6.97
CA SER A 21 14.27 14.68 6.50
C SER A 21 15.66 14.67 7.15
N LYS A 22 15.77 14.13 8.38
CA LYS A 22 17.06 13.89 9.06
C LYS A 22 17.95 12.83 8.40
N TRP A 23 17.36 11.92 7.64
CA TRP A 23 18.02 10.78 6.99
C TRP A 23 18.01 10.89 5.46
N GLY A 24 17.40 11.94 4.90
CA GLY A 24 17.30 12.14 3.45
C GLY A 24 16.36 11.14 2.75
N VAL A 25 15.51 10.45 3.50
CA VAL A 25 14.57 9.44 2.98
C VAL A 25 13.14 9.93 3.15
N SER A 26 12.27 9.62 2.19
CA SER A 26 10.83 9.85 2.32
C SER A 26 10.10 8.60 1.90
N ASP A 27 9.12 8.20 2.70
CA ASP A 27 8.34 6.99 2.46
C ASP A 27 6.89 7.35 2.17
N TYR A 28 6.29 6.62 1.25
CA TYR A 28 4.90 6.71 0.86
C TYR A 28 4.17 5.48 1.40
N TYR A 29 2.99 5.71 1.97
CA TYR A 29 2.12 4.64 2.45
C TYR A 29 0.66 5.06 2.34
N ILE A 30 -0.27 4.09 2.35
CA ILE A 30 -1.71 4.39 2.28
C ILE A 30 -2.32 4.36 3.68
N VAL A 31 -2.88 5.50 4.09
CA VAL A 31 -3.74 5.60 5.27
C VAL A 31 -5.16 5.26 4.87
N VAL A 32 -5.73 4.24 5.52
CA VAL A 32 -7.15 3.89 5.47
C VAL A 32 -7.84 4.30 6.76
N GLU A 33 -8.97 5.02 6.66
CA GLU A 33 -9.80 5.42 7.80
C GLU A 33 -11.21 4.79 7.71
N PRO A 34 -11.86 4.52 8.86
CA PRO A 34 -11.34 4.71 10.22
C PRO A 34 -10.50 3.51 10.73
N ARG A 35 -10.58 2.35 10.06
CA ARG A 35 -10.04 1.08 10.56
C ARG A 35 -8.73 0.67 9.86
N HIS A 36 -7.69 1.50 9.98
CA HIS A 36 -6.40 1.29 9.32
C HIS A 36 -5.80 -0.10 9.55
N ARG A 37 -5.64 -0.49 10.81
CA ARG A 37 -4.99 -1.75 11.20
C ARG A 37 -5.83 -2.95 10.76
N ASP A 38 -7.14 -2.89 10.91
CA ASP A 38 -8.02 -4.00 10.54
C ASP A 38 -8.05 -4.20 9.03
N PHE A 39 -8.09 -3.10 8.26
CA PHE A 39 -8.00 -3.15 6.80
C PHE A 39 -6.73 -3.88 6.38
N TRP A 40 -5.56 -3.46 6.89
CA TRP A 40 -4.29 -4.09 6.54
C TRP A 40 -4.14 -5.50 7.10
N GLY A 41 -4.75 -5.82 8.25
CA GLY A 41 -4.84 -7.18 8.77
C GLY A 41 -5.55 -8.11 7.78
N CYS A 42 -6.77 -7.74 7.37
CA CYS A 42 -7.56 -8.51 6.42
C CYS A 42 -6.93 -8.54 5.02
N PHE A 43 -6.33 -7.42 4.57
CA PHE A 43 -5.63 -7.34 3.29
C PHE A 43 -4.53 -8.39 3.19
N ARG A 44 -3.70 -8.53 4.23
CA ARG A 44 -2.58 -9.49 4.27
C ARG A 44 -3.06 -10.94 4.26
N GLN A 45 -4.21 -11.22 4.90
CA GLN A 45 -4.83 -12.55 4.86
C GLN A 45 -5.37 -12.88 3.46
N LYS A 46 -6.00 -11.91 2.80
CA LYS A 46 -6.60 -12.09 1.48
C LYS A 46 -5.59 -12.15 0.34
N TYR A 47 -4.49 -11.41 0.46
CA TYR A 47 -3.45 -11.30 -0.56
C TYR A 47 -2.09 -11.78 0.00
N PRO A 48 -1.89 -13.09 0.21
CA PRO A 48 -0.69 -13.62 0.86
C PRO A 48 0.61 -13.33 0.09
N HIS A 49 0.53 -13.05 -1.21
CA HIS A 49 1.68 -12.69 -2.06
C HIS A 49 2.10 -11.22 -1.94
N TYR A 50 1.41 -10.40 -1.15
CA TYR A 50 1.70 -8.96 -1.05
C TYR A 50 3.14 -8.67 -0.63
N LYS A 51 3.71 -9.46 0.30
CA LYS A 51 5.09 -9.30 0.78
C LYS A 51 6.07 -9.46 -0.36
N ARG A 52 5.99 -10.59 -1.08
CA ARG A 52 6.85 -10.89 -2.22
C ARG A 52 6.84 -9.77 -3.27
N LEU A 53 5.66 -9.20 -3.54
CA LEU A 53 5.52 -8.09 -4.49
C LEU A 53 6.09 -6.76 -3.98
N ALA A 54 6.07 -6.53 -2.66
CA ALA A 54 6.68 -5.36 -2.03
C ALA A 54 8.21 -5.49 -2.02
N CYS A 55 8.74 -6.67 -1.66
CA CYS A 55 10.18 -6.94 -1.68
C CYS A 55 10.77 -6.83 -3.09
N ALA A 56 10.03 -7.23 -4.13
CA ALA A 56 10.43 -7.03 -5.53
C ALA A 56 10.60 -5.54 -5.93
N ARG A 57 10.16 -4.62 -5.08
CA ARG A 57 10.28 -3.15 -5.24
C ARG A 57 11.16 -2.50 -4.17
N GLY A 58 12.00 -3.30 -3.50
CA GLY A 58 12.99 -2.79 -2.56
C GLY A 58 12.47 -2.53 -1.14
N VAL A 59 11.24 -2.96 -0.80
CA VAL A 59 10.78 -2.93 0.60
C VAL A 59 11.44 -4.06 1.37
N GLU A 60 12.07 -3.75 2.50
CA GLU A 60 12.68 -4.78 3.34
C GLU A 60 11.59 -5.62 4.04
N GLU A 61 11.77 -6.94 4.10
CA GLU A 61 10.80 -7.83 4.73
C GLU A 61 10.62 -7.51 6.23
N LEU A 62 11.69 -7.07 6.88
CA LEU A 62 11.67 -6.65 8.28
C LEU A 62 10.72 -5.46 8.51
N ASP A 63 10.67 -4.50 7.58
CA ASP A 63 9.76 -3.35 7.66
C ASP A 63 8.30 -3.76 7.52
N LEU A 64 8.02 -4.84 6.79
CA LEU A 64 6.66 -5.40 6.63
C LEU A 64 6.16 -6.13 7.87
N GLU A 65 7.07 -6.60 8.72
CA GLU A 65 6.77 -7.36 9.95
C GLU A 65 6.83 -6.50 11.21
N LEU A 66 7.79 -5.58 11.28
CA LEU A 66 8.02 -4.69 12.42
C LEU A 66 7.50 -3.27 12.21
N GLY A 67 7.01 -2.95 11.00
CA GLY A 67 6.52 -1.64 10.65
C GLY A 67 5.42 -1.15 11.58
N CYS A 68 5.64 0.01 12.21
CA CYS A 68 4.72 0.61 13.18
C CYS A 68 3.31 0.85 12.60
N ARG A 69 3.23 1.02 11.27
CA ARG A 69 2.01 1.32 10.53
C ARG A 69 1.24 0.06 10.10
N GLN A 70 1.85 -1.13 10.20
CA GLN A 70 1.27 -2.41 9.75
C GLN A 70 0.86 -2.42 8.27
N CYS A 71 1.45 -1.55 7.46
CA CYS A 71 1.24 -1.44 6.02
C CYS A 71 2.59 -1.31 5.31
N PRO A 72 2.69 -1.73 4.04
CA PRO A 72 3.91 -1.50 3.27
C PRO A 72 4.18 -0.02 3.04
N GLU A 73 5.45 0.37 3.20
CA GLU A 73 5.97 1.72 2.97
C GLU A 73 6.96 1.66 1.80
N PHE A 74 6.95 2.66 0.91
CA PHE A 74 7.74 2.67 -0.32
C PHE A 74 8.45 4.01 -0.52
N HIS A 75 9.67 4.01 -1.02
CA HIS A 75 10.40 5.26 -1.31
C HIS A 75 9.85 6.07 -2.48
N SER A 76 9.01 5.47 -3.33
CA SER A 76 8.34 6.15 -4.44
C SER A 76 6.85 5.88 -4.45
N LYS A 77 6.10 6.87 -4.93
CA LYS A 77 4.64 6.76 -5.09
C LYS A 77 4.30 5.79 -6.22
N GLU A 78 5.15 5.74 -7.25
CA GLU A 78 5.07 4.82 -8.38
C GLU A 78 5.19 3.36 -7.95
N ASP A 79 6.14 3.04 -7.06
CA ASP A 79 6.32 1.68 -6.55
C ASP A 79 5.15 1.26 -5.66
N LEU A 80 4.66 2.18 -4.81
CA LEU A 80 3.46 1.95 -4.01
C LEU A 80 2.24 1.62 -4.89
N LEU A 81 1.98 2.43 -5.92
CA LEU A 81 0.84 2.20 -6.81
C LEU A 81 1.01 0.96 -7.69
N GLY A 82 2.24 0.71 -8.15
CA GLY A 82 2.58 -0.49 -8.92
C GLY A 82 2.37 -1.75 -8.10
N TRP A 83 2.84 -1.74 -6.84
CA TRP A 83 2.63 -2.81 -5.89
C TRP A 83 1.14 -3.05 -5.63
N LEU A 84 0.37 -1.99 -5.37
CA LEU A 84 -1.06 -2.10 -5.12
C LEU A 84 -1.79 -2.72 -6.32
N ALA A 85 -1.46 -2.27 -7.53
CA ALA A 85 -2.05 -2.79 -8.75
C ALA A 85 -1.73 -4.26 -9.01
N ASP A 86 -0.48 -4.68 -8.81
CA ASP A 86 -0.08 -6.08 -8.97
C ASP A 86 -0.71 -6.96 -7.89
N THR A 87 -0.80 -6.46 -6.65
CA THR A 87 -1.38 -7.21 -5.52
C THR A 87 -2.87 -7.47 -5.74
N LEU A 88 -3.59 -6.45 -6.22
CA LEU A 88 -5.03 -6.53 -6.51
C LEU A 88 -5.35 -7.18 -7.88
N GLY A 89 -4.35 -7.48 -8.70
CA GLY A 89 -4.55 -8.04 -10.03
C GLY A 89 -5.26 -7.06 -10.99
N LEU A 90 -5.03 -5.75 -10.85
CA LEU A 90 -5.68 -4.73 -11.65
C LEU A 90 -5.31 -4.84 -13.13
N SER A 91 -6.31 -4.68 -13.99
CA SER A 91 -6.17 -4.58 -15.44
C SER A 91 -5.36 -3.34 -15.85
N GLN A 92 -4.92 -3.31 -17.11
CA GLN A 92 -4.19 -2.14 -17.64
C GLN A 92 -5.02 -0.84 -17.57
N GLY A 93 -6.34 -0.93 -17.74
CA GLY A 93 -7.25 0.21 -17.62
C GLY A 93 -7.29 0.76 -16.19
N GLU A 94 -7.49 -0.12 -15.21
CA GLU A 94 -7.51 0.24 -13.79
C GLU A 94 -6.15 0.79 -13.32
N ARG A 95 -5.04 0.25 -13.83
CA ARG A 95 -3.69 0.79 -13.59
C ARG A 95 -3.55 2.23 -14.10
N LYS A 96 -4.04 2.52 -15.30
CA LYS A 96 -4.02 3.89 -15.86
C LYS A 96 -4.84 4.85 -15.01
N LEU A 97 -6.03 4.43 -14.55
CA LEU A 97 -6.86 5.21 -13.65
C LEU A 97 -6.17 5.46 -12.30
N LEU A 98 -5.56 4.42 -11.72
CA LEU A 98 -4.82 4.53 -10.47
C LEU A 98 -3.67 5.52 -10.58
N ARG A 99 -2.96 5.55 -11.72
CA ARG A 99 -1.87 6.51 -11.96
C ARG A 99 -2.34 7.97 -12.04
N LEU A 100 -3.62 8.27 -12.26
CA LEU A 100 -4.12 9.64 -12.15
C LEU A 100 -3.94 10.20 -10.74
N SER A 101 -3.83 9.33 -9.73
CA SER A 101 -3.51 9.74 -8.36
C SER A 101 -2.04 10.15 -8.17
N LEU A 102 -1.17 10.00 -9.18
CA LEU A 102 0.22 10.50 -9.17
C LEU A 102 0.31 11.99 -9.52
N LEU A 103 -0.65 12.51 -10.30
CA LEU A 103 -0.78 13.91 -10.71
C LEU A 103 -1.24 14.79 -9.54
#